data_AF-M0FYY4-F1
#
_entry.id   AF-M0FYY4-F1
#
_cell.length_a   1.000
_cell.length_b   1.000
_cell.length_c   1.000
_cell.angle_alpha   90.00
_cell.angle_beta   90.00
_cell.angle_gamma   90.00
#
_symmetry.space_group_name_H-M   'P 1'
#
loop_
_entity.id
_entity.type
_entity.pdbx_description
1 polymer ?
#
loop_
_entity_poly.entity_id
_entity_poly.type
_entity_poly.pdbx_seq_one_letter_code
_entity_poly.pdbx_strand_id
1 'polypeptide(L)'
;MGYACPVCDAPQRDETHLANHLALQAIVHGDDHETWLDEHAPEWADLNADSLGPLVSDLAEEREFDEVFEDTVDRTGGRGHGHDHNHGHDIPDRQPQQFGGSGGSQSLSGDAARIFEEAQSLTREMYEEGEDGEETGDDEHAGRDDAGDADSADDDADRKES
;
A
#
# COMPACT_ATOMS: atom_id res chain seq x y z
N MET A 1 -13.66 -15.17 -4.76
CA MET A 1 -14.54 -14.99 -5.92
C MET A 1 -14.60 -13.49 -6.11
N GLY A 2 -14.20 -12.99 -7.28
CA GLY A 2 -14.19 -11.57 -7.58
C GLY A 2 -15.40 -11.15 -8.40
N TYR A 3 -15.43 -9.88 -8.79
CA TYR A 3 -16.50 -9.31 -9.60
C TYR A 3 -15.92 -8.44 -10.72
N ALA A 4 -16.53 -8.46 -11.89
CA ALA A 4 -16.18 -7.53 -12.96
C ALA A 4 -16.95 -6.21 -12.78
N CYS A 5 -16.26 -5.08 -12.91
CA CYS A 5 -16.91 -3.78 -12.94
C CYS A 5 -17.89 -3.70 -14.13
N PRO A 6 -19.18 -3.36 -13.92
CA PRO A 6 -20.18 -3.37 -14.99
C PRO A 6 -19.96 -2.28 -16.05
N VAL A 7 -19.09 -1.30 -15.79
CA VAL A 7 -18.80 -0.18 -16.69
C VAL A 7 -17.54 -0.44 -17.51
N CYS A 8 -16.44 -0.81 -16.88
CA CYS A 8 -15.12 -0.95 -17.53
C CYS A 8 -14.59 -2.39 -17.58
N ASP A 9 -15.36 -3.37 -17.10
CA ASP A 9 -15.04 -4.81 -17.06
C ASP A 9 -13.76 -5.16 -16.24
N ALA A 10 -13.22 -4.20 -15.50
CA ALA A 10 -12.05 -4.39 -14.64
C ALA A 10 -12.38 -5.39 -13.51
N PRO A 11 -11.56 -6.45 -13.33
CA PRO A 11 -11.79 -7.43 -12.28
C PRO A 11 -11.47 -6.83 -10.91
N GLN A 12 -12.33 -7.11 -9.93
CA GLN A 12 -12.24 -6.66 -8.55
C GLN A 12 -12.22 -7.87 -7.63
N ARG A 13 -11.45 -7.78 -6.54
CA ARG A 13 -11.19 -8.92 -5.66
C ARG A 13 -12.44 -9.42 -4.93
N ASP A 14 -13.27 -8.49 -4.47
CA ASP A 14 -14.50 -8.72 -3.71
C ASP A 14 -15.48 -7.55 -3.89
N GLU A 15 -16.66 -7.66 -3.28
CA GLU A 15 -17.74 -6.68 -3.34
C GLU A 15 -17.34 -5.30 -2.78
N THR A 16 -16.54 -5.26 -1.71
CA THR A 16 -16.05 -4.01 -1.12
C THR A 16 -15.08 -3.29 -2.07
N HIS A 17 -14.18 -4.04 -2.72
CA HIS A 17 -13.29 -3.47 -3.73
C HIS A 17 -14.06 -2.98 -4.96
N LEU A 18 -15.10 -3.71 -5.39
CA LEU A 18 -15.99 -3.27 -6.46
C LEU A 18 -16.69 -1.96 -6.12
N ALA A 19 -17.27 -1.85 -4.92
CA ALA A 19 -17.92 -0.62 -4.46
C ALA A 19 -16.95 0.56 -4.41
N ASN A 20 -15.75 0.36 -3.86
CA ASN A 20 -14.71 1.39 -3.82
C ASN A 20 -14.28 1.82 -5.21
N HIS A 21 -14.06 0.88 -6.13
CA HIS A 21 -13.70 1.19 -7.51
C HIS A 21 -14.77 2.05 -8.17
N LEU A 22 -16.05 1.64 -8.13
CA LEU A 22 -17.15 2.41 -8.72
C LEU A 22 -17.25 3.82 -8.12
N ALA A 23 -17.26 3.94 -6.79
CA ALA A 23 -17.43 5.22 -6.10
C ALA A 23 -16.25 6.17 -6.35
N LEU A 24 -15.00 5.69 -6.31
CA LEU A 24 -13.83 6.52 -6.58
C LEU A 24 -13.79 6.98 -8.03
N GLN A 25 -14.09 6.10 -8.99
CA GLN A 25 -14.13 6.48 -10.40
C GLN A 25 -15.21 7.54 -10.65
N ALA A 26 -16.41 7.37 -10.06
CA ALA A 26 -17.47 8.36 -10.11
C ALA A 26 -17.04 9.72 -9.54
N ILE A 27 -16.46 9.75 -8.33
CA ILE A 27 -16.05 11.00 -7.67
C ILE A 27 -14.91 11.71 -8.40
N VAL A 28 -13.91 10.97 -8.88
CA VAL A 28 -12.69 11.55 -9.47
C VAL A 28 -12.92 11.97 -10.92
N HIS A 29 -13.71 11.21 -11.68
CA HIS A 29 -13.84 11.39 -13.12
C HIS A 29 -15.21 11.90 -13.56
N GLY A 30 -16.27 11.77 -12.73
CA GLY A 30 -17.64 12.14 -13.09
C GLY A 30 -18.08 11.50 -14.41
N ASP A 31 -17.84 10.20 -14.55
CA ASP A 31 -17.91 9.46 -15.81
C ASP A 31 -19.08 8.45 -15.84
N ASP A 32 -19.01 7.49 -16.75
CA ASP A 32 -20.00 6.42 -16.89
C ASP A 32 -20.22 5.64 -15.57
N HIS A 33 -19.25 5.63 -14.64
CA HIS A 33 -19.42 5.03 -13.31
C HIS A 33 -20.40 5.82 -12.44
N GLU A 34 -20.39 7.15 -12.50
CA GLU A 34 -21.35 8.01 -11.78
C GLU A 34 -22.76 7.80 -12.34
N THR A 35 -22.91 7.82 -13.67
CA THR A 35 -24.22 7.59 -14.32
C THR A 35 -24.77 6.21 -13.96
N TRP A 36 -23.93 5.18 -13.99
CA TRP A 36 -24.36 3.83 -13.64
C TRP A 36 -24.79 3.73 -12.16
N LEU A 37 -24.04 4.36 -11.25
CA LEU A 37 -24.38 4.40 -9.83
C LEU A 37 -25.67 5.18 -9.57
N ASP A 38 -25.89 6.32 -10.22
CA ASP A 38 -27.12 7.11 -10.07
C ASP A 38 -28.37 6.33 -10.51
N GLU A 39 -28.24 5.46 -11.52
CA GLU A 39 -29.33 4.62 -12.01
C GLU A 39 -29.63 3.42 -11.10
N HIS A 40 -28.60 2.77 -10.58
CA HIS A 40 -28.74 1.48 -9.88
C HIS A 40 -28.72 1.60 -8.35
N ALA A 41 -28.07 2.64 -7.83
CA ALA A 41 -27.91 2.91 -6.41
C ALA A 41 -27.89 4.44 -6.15
N PRO A 42 -28.99 5.17 -6.36
CA PRO A 42 -29.01 6.64 -6.31
C PRO A 42 -28.53 7.26 -4.99
N GLU A 43 -28.58 6.51 -3.89
CA GLU A 43 -28.09 6.93 -2.57
C GLU A 43 -26.61 6.60 -2.34
N TRP A 44 -25.88 6.16 -3.38
CA TRP A 44 -24.49 5.68 -3.27
C TRP A 44 -23.55 6.70 -2.61
N ALA A 45 -23.78 7.99 -2.83
CA ALA A 45 -22.96 9.07 -2.29
C ALA A 45 -22.98 9.12 -0.75
N ASP A 46 -24.03 8.60 -0.12
CA ASP A 46 -24.19 8.53 1.34
C ASP A 46 -23.80 7.16 1.92
N LEU A 47 -23.50 6.18 1.06
CA LEU A 47 -23.13 4.82 1.45
C LEU A 47 -21.62 4.65 1.54
N ASN A 48 -21.18 3.83 2.49
CA ASN A 48 -19.81 3.33 2.52
C ASN A 48 -19.67 2.05 1.68
N ALA A 49 -18.44 1.62 1.45
CA ALA A 49 -18.14 0.45 0.65
C ALA A 49 -18.79 -0.84 1.17
N ASP A 50 -18.88 -1.03 2.48
CA ASP A 50 -19.53 -2.20 3.08
C ASP A 50 -21.05 -2.25 2.82
N SER A 51 -21.70 -1.08 2.76
CA SER A 51 -23.14 -0.98 2.49
C SER A 51 -23.45 -1.00 1.00
N LEU A 52 -22.57 -0.41 0.19
CA LEU A 52 -22.71 -0.35 -1.26
C LEU A 52 -22.33 -1.67 -1.93
N GLY A 53 -21.33 -2.38 -1.40
CA GLY A 53 -20.79 -3.65 -1.91
C GLY A 53 -21.88 -4.67 -2.27
N PRO A 54 -22.76 -5.06 -1.33
CA PRO A 54 -23.82 -6.02 -1.60
C PRO A 54 -24.79 -5.59 -2.71
N LEU A 55 -25.05 -4.27 -2.82
CA LEU A 55 -25.97 -3.75 -3.84
C LEU A 55 -25.36 -3.83 -5.24
N VAL A 56 -24.07 -3.50 -5.36
CA VAL A 56 -23.39 -3.51 -6.66
C VAL A 56 -22.96 -4.91 -7.08
N SER A 57 -22.64 -5.80 -6.13
CA SER A 57 -22.29 -7.19 -6.42
C SER A 57 -23.47 -7.99 -6.97
N ASP A 58 -24.68 -7.73 -6.50
CA ASP A 58 -25.91 -8.37 -7.02
C ASP A 58 -26.17 -8.07 -8.50
N LEU A 59 -25.62 -6.95 -8.99
CA LEU A 59 -25.76 -6.47 -10.37
C LEU A 59 -24.51 -6.74 -11.24
N ALA A 60 -23.40 -7.15 -10.62
CA ALA A 60 -22.13 -7.39 -11.28
C ALA A 60 -21.95 -8.87 -11.65
N GLU A 61 -21.20 -9.12 -12.71
CA GLU A 61 -20.81 -10.47 -13.09
C GLU A 61 -19.73 -10.99 -12.13
N GLU A 62 -19.98 -12.16 -11.50
CA GLU A 62 -18.94 -12.89 -10.76
C GLU A 62 -17.82 -13.34 -11.71
N ARG A 63 -16.57 -13.06 -11.33
CA ARG A 63 -15.38 -13.41 -12.13
C ARG A 63 -14.26 -13.91 -11.23
N GLU A 64 -13.40 -14.78 -11.76
CA GLU A 64 -12.16 -15.11 -11.06
C GLU A 64 -11.20 -13.91 -11.06
N PHE A 65 -10.69 -13.59 -9.88
CA PHE A 65 -9.65 -12.59 -9.70
C PHE A 65 -8.31 -13.30 -9.61
N ASP A 66 -7.40 -12.99 -10.53
CA ASP A 66 -6.05 -13.56 -10.53
C ASP A 66 -5.24 -12.92 -9.39
N GLU A 67 -5.05 -13.65 -8.30
CA GLU A 67 -4.23 -13.22 -7.16
C GLU A 67 -2.75 -13.30 -7.53
N VAL A 68 -2.28 -12.37 -8.37
CA VAL A 68 -0.85 -12.15 -8.59
C VAL A 68 -0.28 -11.44 -7.37
N PHE A 69 0.43 -12.20 -6.53
CA PHE A 69 1.16 -11.64 -5.41
C PHE A 69 2.25 -10.68 -5.91
N GLU A 70 2.47 -9.57 -5.20
CA GLU A 70 3.63 -8.69 -5.44
C GLU A 70 4.98 -9.40 -5.20
N ASP A 71 4.97 -10.61 -4.63
CA ASP A 71 6.16 -11.47 -4.44
C ASP A 71 6.45 -12.37 -5.66
N THR A 72 5.49 -12.52 -6.59
CA THR A 72 5.64 -13.32 -7.82
C THR A 72 5.79 -12.47 -9.08
N VAL A 73 5.80 -11.13 -8.97
CA VAL A 73 6.44 -10.30 -10.00
C VAL A 73 7.93 -10.62 -9.97
N ASP A 74 8.26 -11.59 -10.80
CA ASP A 74 9.56 -12.18 -11.00
C ASP A 74 10.62 -11.08 -11.18
N ARG A 75 11.23 -10.62 -10.08
CA ARG A 75 12.57 -10.01 -10.11
C ARG A 75 13.62 -11.02 -10.61
N THR A 76 13.18 -12.27 -10.85
CA THR A 76 13.92 -13.41 -11.36
C THR A 76 13.53 -13.80 -12.79
N GLY A 77 13.11 -12.82 -13.61
CA GLY A 77 12.97 -12.94 -15.07
C GLY A 77 14.32 -13.06 -15.79
N GLY A 78 15.24 -13.80 -15.20
CA GLY A 78 16.64 -13.93 -15.58
C GLY A 78 17.30 -15.11 -14.88
N ARG A 79 16.75 -16.32 -15.09
CA ARG A 79 17.46 -17.61 -15.04
C ARG A 79 17.87 -18.09 -13.65
N GLY A 80 17.28 -19.22 -13.24
CA GLY A 80 17.74 -19.98 -12.08
C GLY A 80 19.23 -20.27 -12.13
N HIS A 81 19.96 -19.75 -11.13
CA HIS A 81 21.31 -20.16 -10.81
C HIS A 81 21.40 -20.36 -9.30
N GLY A 82 21.33 -21.63 -8.88
CA GLY A 82 21.92 -22.03 -7.61
C GLY A 82 23.42 -21.76 -7.70
N HIS A 83 23.92 -20.86 -6.85
CA HIS A 83 25.35 -20.59 -6.75
C HIS A 83 26.03 -21.72 -5.97
N ASP A 84 26.39 -22.79 -6.68
CA ASP A 84 27.46 -23.70 -6.28
C ASP A 84 28.81 -23.05 -6.65
N HIS A 85 29.68 -22.86 -5.66
CA HIS A 85 31.00 -22.29 -5.84
C HIS A 85 31.94 -23.33 -6.44
N ASN A 86 32.02 -23.41 -7.77
CA ASN A 86 33.09 -24.16 -8.42
C ASN A 86 33.67 -23.39 -9.62
N HIS A 87 34.92 -22.96 -9.46
CA HIS A 87 35.72 -22.35 -10.51
C HIS A 87 36.10 -23.40 -11.57
N GLY A 88 35.77 -23.15 -12.84
CA GLY A 88 36.33 -23.95 -13.93
C GLY A 88 35.74 -23.73 -15.31
N HIS A 89 36.58 -23.15 -16.19
CA HIS A 89 36.63 -23.35 -17.65
C HIS A 89 35.72 -22.54 -18.59
N ASP A 90 36.33 -21.49 -19.15
CA ASP A 90 36.58 -21.25 -20.59
C ASP A 90 35.46 -21.63 -21.59
N ILE A 91 34.72 -20.62 -22.08
CA ILE A 91 33.98 -20.64 -23.36
C ILE A 91 34.17 -19.28 -24.05
N PRO A 92 34.53 -19.25 -25.35
CA PRO A 92 34.92 -18.04 -26.06
C PRO A 92 33.75 -17.22 -26.64
N ASP A 93 33.99 -15.92 -26.72
CA ASP A 93 33.39 -14.92 -27.63
C ASP A 93 31.85 -14.85 -27.68
N ARG A 94 31.26 -14.26 -26.63
CA ARG A 94 30.05 -13.45 -26.76
C ARG A 94 30.08 -12.36 -25.71
N GLN A 95 30.31 -11.12 -26.13
CA GLN A 95 30.23 -9.96 -25.24
C GLN A 95 28.82 -9.92 -24.60
N PRO A 96 28.71 -10.03 -23.27
CA PRO A 96 27.47 -9.71 -22.59
C PRO A 96 27.31 -8.19 -22.60
N GLN A 97 26.20 -7.71 -23.17
CA GLN A 97 25.85 -6.30 -23.01
C GLN A 97 25.48 -6.07 -21.55
N GLN A 98 26.28 -5.23 -20.92
CA GLN A 98 26.24 -4.93 -19.50
C GLN A 98 25.11 -3.91 -19.29
N PHE A 99 23.91 -4.37 -18.98
CA PHE A 99 22.91 -3.51 -18.37
C PHE A 99 23.32 -3.30 -16.91
N GLY A 100 23.84 -2.12 -16.61
CA GLY A 100 24.54 -1.81 -15.37
C GLY A 100 25.99 -1.49 -15.66
N GLY A 101 26.26 -0.24 -16.05
CA GLY A 101 27.59 0.27 -16.32
C GLY A 101 28.45 0.33 -15.06
N SER A 102 28.96 -0.81 -14.61
CA SER A 102 30.24 -0.87 -13.95
C SER A 102 31.30 -0.71 -15.03
N GLY A 103 31.79 0.52 -15.25
CA GLY A 103 32.84 0.77 -16.23
C GLY A 103 32.81 2.11 -16.96
N GLY A 104 32.06 3.10 -16.47
CA GLY A 104 32.12 4.43 -17.04
C GLY A 104 31.46 5.43 -16.13
N SER A 105 32.22 5.97 -15.17
CA SER A 105 32.01 7.36 -14.80
C SER A 105 32.15 8.15 -16.09
N GLN A 106 31.04 8.38 -16.79
CA GLN A 106 30.96 9.53 -17.68
C GLN A 106 31.28 10.68 -16.77
N SER A 107 32.47 11.25 -16.91
CA SER A 107 32.94 12.31 -16.06
C SER A 107 31.89 13.40 -16.16
N LEU A 108 31.02 13.51 -15.16
CA LEU A 108 29.95 14.48 -15.15
C LEU A 108 30.67 15.82 -15.22
N SER A 109 30.56 16.50 -16.37
CA SER A 109 31.34 17.71 -16.64
C SER A 109 30.43 18.92 -16.61
N GLY A 110 30.91 20.03 -16.09
CA GLY A 110 30.16 21.28 -16.06
C GLY A 110 29.01 21.25 -15.06
N ASP A 111 27.84 21.76 -15.46
CA ASP A 111 26.69 21.96 -14.56
C ASP A 111 26.16 20.67 -13.95
N ALA A 112 26.23 19.54 -14.66
CA ALA A 112 25.79 18.26 -14.12
C ALA A 112 26.58 17.88 -12.85
N ALA A 113 27.91 18.02 -12.87
CA ALA A 113 28.73 17.73 -11.69
C ALA A 113 28.38 18.63 -10.51
N ARG A 114 28.17 19.93 -10.77
CA ARG A 114 27.79 20.91 -9.73
C ARG A 114 26.48 20.53 -9.05
N ILE A 115 25.45 20.15 -9.83
CA ILE A 115 24.13 19.79 -9.30
C ILE A 115 24.22 18.51 -8.44
N PHE A 116 24.99 17.51 -8.85
CA PHE A 116 25.18 16.29 -8.05
C PHE A 116 25.96 16.54 -6.75
N GLU A 117 26.94 17.44 -6.77
CA GLU A 117 27.69 17.85 -5.57
C GLU A 117 26.79 18.62 -4.59
N GLU A 118 25.95 19.54 -5.10
CA GLU A 118 24.97 20.28 -4.29
C GLU A 118 23.94 19.34 -3.64
N ALA A 119 23.39 18.40 -4.41
CA ALA A 119 22.44 17.41 -3.89
C ALA A 119 23.05 16.51 -2.80
N GLN A 120 24.32 16.12 -2.97
CA GLN A 120 25.05 15.34 -1.95
C GLN A 120 25.31 16.17 -0.68
N SER A 121 25.63 17.46 -0.82
CA SER A 121 25.83 18.36 0.32
C SER A 121 24.55 18.54 1.15
N LEU A 122 23.42 18.81 0.50
CA LEU A 122 22.12 18.95 1.17
C LEU A 122 21.71 17.67 1.90
N THR A 123 21.99 16.52 1.29
CA THR A 123 21.73 15.23 1.94
C THR A 123 22.58 15.07 3.19
N ARG A 124 23.89 15.39 3.12
CA ARG A 124 24.77 15.30 4.29
C ARG A 124 24.34 16.23 5.44
N GLU A 125 23.97 17.47 5.14
CA GLU A 125 23.48 18.43 6.13
C GLU A 125 22.24 17.91 6.87
N MET A 126 21.26 17.33 6.15
CA MET A 126 20.08 16.72 6.79
C MET A 126 20.41 15.53 7.71
N TYR A 127 21.49 14.79 7.42
CA TYR A 127 21.94 13.69 8.29
C TYR A 127 22.69 14.23 9.51
N GLU A 128 23.50 15.28 9.37
CA GLU A 128 24.28 15.88 10.45
C GLU A 128 23.40 16.68 11.44
N GLU A 129 22.35 17.36 10.95
CA GLU A 129 21.33 18.05 11.77
C GLU A 129 20.35 17.08 12.48
N GLY A 130 20.45 15.78 12.21
CA GLY A 130 19.69 14.74 12.90
C GLY A 130 20.42 14.09 14.09
N GLU A 131 21.73 14.33 14.23
CA GLU A 131 22.60 13.67 15.21
C GLU A 131 22.92 14.55 16.45
N ASP A 132 22.55 15.83 16.47
CA ASP A 132 22.73 16.75 17.61
C ASP A 132 21.52 16.78 18.59
N GLY A 133 20.59 15.84 18.44
CA GLY A 133 19.44 15.62 19.35
C GLY A 133 19.72 14.75 20.57
N GLU A 134 20.97 14.49 20.95
CA GLU A 134 21.33 13.77 22.18
C GLU A 134 21.67 14.71 23.35
N GLU A 135 20.65 15.42 23.88
CA GLU A 135 20.69 15.91 25.26
C GLU A 135 19.84 14.98 26.15
N THR A 136 20.55 14.31 27.05
CA THR A 136 20.05 13.47 28.14
C THR A 136 19.07 14.23 29.03
N GLY A 137 17.83 13.74 29.16
CA GLY A 137 16.79 14.38 29.98
C GLY A 137 15.84 13.39 30.64
N ASP A 138 16.38 12.71 31.65
CA ASP A 138 15.70 12.22 32.86
C ASP A 138 14.62 11.12 32.77
N ASP A 139 14.96 10.00 33.41
CA ASP A 139 14.15 8.82 33.64
C ASP A 139 13.50 8.97 35.02
N GLU A 140 12.28 9.51 35.06
CA GLU A 140 11.47 9.58 36.29
C GLU A 140 10.05 9.03 36.06
N HIS A 141 9.92 7.77 35.62
CA HIS A 141 8.63 7.08 35.73
C HIS A 141 8.45 6.50 37.15
N ALA A 142 8.26 7.40 38.12
CA ALA A 142 7.81 7.02 39.46
C ALA A 142 6.35 6.53 39.37
N GLY A 143 6.18 5.22 39.49
CA GLY A 143 4.88 4.57 39.58
C GLY A 143 4.02 5.18 40.70
N ARG A 144 2.77 5.51 40.34
CA ARG A 144 1.67 5.68 41.28
C ARG A 144 0.54 4.78 40.85
N ASP A 145 0.59 3.55 41.37
CA ASP A 145 -0.59 2.76 41.61
C ASP A 145 -1.32 3.40 42.81
N ASP A 146 -2.56 3.85 42.63
CA ASP A 146 -3.54 3.81 43.71
C ASP A 146 -4.94 3.66 43.11
N ALA A 147 -5.40 2.42 43.17
CA ALA A 147 -6.75 2.02 42.82
C ALA A 147 -7.72 2.57 43.87
N GLY A 148 -8.70 3.36 43.44
CA GLY A 148 -9.75 3.87 44.30
C GLY A 148 -10.96 4.30 43.49
N ASP A 149 -11.83 3.36 43.13
CA ASP A 149 -13.26 3.65 43.13
C ASP A 149 -14.01 2.39 43.59
N ALA A 150 -14.32 2.41 44.88
CA ALA A 150 -15.12 1.42 45.54
C ALA A 150 -16.58 1.92 45.58
N ASP A 151 -17.47 0.98 45.26
CA ASP A 151 -18.79 0.83 45.88
C ASP A 151 -19.88 1.86 45.53
N SER A 152 -20.82 1.42 44.69
CA SER A 152 -22.23 1.65 44.98
C SER A 152 -22.98 0.34 44.76
N ALA A 153 -22.97 -0.50 45.80
CA ALA A 153 -24.02 -1.47 46.01
C ALA A 153 -25.33 -0.78 46.46
N ASP A 154 -26.39 -1.57 46.45
CA ASP A 154 -27.78 -1.32 46.89
C ASP A 154 -28.71 -0.65 45.85
N ASP A 155 -29.95 -1.07 45.65
CA ASP A 155 -30.75 -2.24 46.03
C ASP A 155 -32.13 -2.05 45.35
N ASP A 156 -32.81 -3.14 45.04
CA ASP A 156 -34.28 -3.30 45.00
C ASP A 156 -35.17 -2.49 44.01
N ALA A 157 -35.83 -3.22 43.09
CA ALA A 157 -37.30 -3.34 43.07
C ALA A 157 -37.81 -4.29 41.97
N ASP A 158 -38.15 -5.51 42.40
CA ASP A 158 -39.36 -6.27 42.06
C ASP A 158 -40.34 -5.67 41.02
N ARG A 159 -40.61 -6.41 39.93
CA ARG A 159 -41.97 -6.96 39.65
C ARG A 159 -42.04 -7.83 38.39
N LYS A 160 -42.32 -9.12 38.59
CA LYS A 160 -43.23 -9.91 37.75
C LYS A 160 -44.57 -9.18 37.64
N GLU A 161 -45.19 -9.07 36.47
CA GLU A 161 -46.65 -9.09 36.10
C GLU A 161 -46.66 -8.82 34.57
N SER A 162 -47.36 -9.47 33.64
CA SER A 162 -48.36 -10.53 33.56
C SER A 162 -48.32 -11.12 32.15
#